data_AF-A0AA43IC93-F1
#
_entry.id   AF-A0AA43IC93-F1
#
_cell.length_a   1.000
_cell.length_b   1.000
_cell.length_c   1.000
_cell.angle_alpha   90.00
_cell.angle_beta   90.00
_cell.angle_gamma   90.00
#
_symmetry.space_group_name_H-M   'P 1'
#
loop_
_entity.id
_entity.type
_entity.pdbx_description
1 polymer ?
#
loop_
_entity_poly.entity_id
_entity_poly.type
_entity_poly.pdbx_seq_one_letter_code
_entity_poly.pdbx_strand_id
1 'polypeptide(L)'
;MENCIAGYVIFNDSTVRDVQWPDFLALTGPTRCKDFDHSKGIGPFLVTPDEIENPMGLDVDVYIGERLHWKGSTSEYSAHPAKVMEEVLKVFTPLPGTIIGMGTIRFK
;
A
#
# COMPACT_ATOMS: atom_id res chain seq x y z
N MET A 1 -10.95 11.29 -12.21
CA MET A 1 -9.90 11.16 -11.18
C MET A 1 -8.76 10.23 -11.58
N GLU A 2 -8.96 9.25 -12.47
CA GLU A 2 -7.85 8.42 -12.95
C GLU A 2 -6.69 9.26 -13.51
N ASN A 3 -6.99 10.40 -14.15
CA ASN A 3 -5.99 11.41 -14.57
C ASN A 3 -5.14 12.03 -13.44
N CYS A 4 -5.46 11.79 -12.16
CA CYS A 4 -4.67 12.27 -11.02
C CYS A 4 -3.69 11.22 -10.48
N ILE A 5 -3.73 9.99 -10.99
CA ILE A 5 -2.82 8.90 -10.63
C ILE A 5 -1.74 8.82 -11.71
N ALA A 6 -0.48 9.10 -11.33
CA ALA A 6 0.64 9.03 -12.26
C ALA A 6 1.02 7.59 -12.63
N GLY A 7 0.75 6.63 -11.75
CA GLY A 7 1.04 5.22 -11.97
C GLY A 7 0.87 4.37 -10.72
N TYR A 8 1.20 3.09 -10.85
CA TYR A 8 1.14 2.08 -9.80
C TYR A 8 2.53 1.47 -9.59
N VAL A 9 2.86 1.14 -8.34
CA VAL A 9 4.16 0.57 -7.97
C VAL A 9 3.95 -0.43 -6.84
N ILE A 10 4.78 -1.47 -6.79
CA ILE A 10 4.79 -2.37 -5.64
C ILE A 10 5.29 -1.58 -4.42
N PHE A 11 4.53 -1.65 -3.35
CA PHE A 11 4.81 -0.97 -2.09
C PHE A 11 4.74 -1.98 -0.93
N ASN A 12 5.81 -2.03 -0.15
CA ASN A 12 5.87 -2.84 1.06
C ASN A 12 5.89 -1.94 2.30
N ASP A 13 4.82 -2.02 3.10
CA ASP A 13 4.65 -1.31 4.37
C ASP A 13 5.05 -2.21 5.55
N SER A 14 6.36 -2.27 5.83
CA SER A 14 6.89 -3.11 6.89
C SER A 14 6.38 -2.64 8.25
N THR A 15 6.02 -3.60 9.11
CA THR A 15 5.46 -3.30 10.43
C THR A 15 6.16 -4.12 11.50
N VAL A 16 6.68 -3.44 12.52
CA VAL A 16 7.24 -4.05 13.73
C VAL A 16 6.09 -4.38 14.68
N ARG A 17 5.56 -5.61 14.57
CA ARG A 17 4.26 -5.99 15.17
C ARG A 17 4.27 -6.04 16.71
N ASP A 18 5.42 -6.32 17.31
CA ASP A 18 5.66 -6.26 18.75
C ASP A 18 5.62 -4.83 19.31
N VAL A 19 5.95 -3.82 18.49
CA VAL A 19 5.83 -2.40 18.85
C VAL A 19 4.44 -1.83 18.53
N GLN A 20 3.79 -2.36 17.49
CA GLN A 20 2.51 -1.84 17.01
C GLN A 20 1.40 -1.84 18.06
N TRP A 21 1.23 -2.94 18.80
CA TRP A 21 0.16 -3.03 19.80
C TRP A 21 0.38 -2.06 20.97
N PRO A 22 1.59 -1.97 21.56
CA PRO A 22 1.92 -0.90 22.50
C PRO A 22 1.64 0.52 21.99
N ASP A 23 1.99 0.84 20.74
CA ASP A 23 1.74 2.17 20.14
C ASP A 23 0.23 2.50 20.12
N PHE A 24 -0.62 1.52 19.78
CA PHE A 24 -2.07 1.71 19.81
C PHE A 24 -2.61 1.91 21.22
N LEU A 25 -2.13 1.14 22.20
CA LEU A 25 -2.53 1.30 23.61
C LEU A 25 -2.11 2.65 24.18
N ALA A 26 -1.00 3.21 23.70
CA ALA A 26 -0.52 4.53 24.09
C ALA A 26 -1.25 5.68 23.37
N LEU A 27 -2.19 5.39 22.48
CA LEU A 27 -2.92 6.38 21.65
C LEU A 27 -2.02 7.27 20.77
N THR A 28 -0.80 6.82 20.48
CA THR A 28 0.17 7.58 19.67
C THR A 28 0.03 7.33 18.17
N GLY A 29 -0.88 6.44 17.78
CA GLY A 29 -0.99 5.95 16.40
C GLY A 29 0.21 5.07 16.01
N PRO A 30 0.21 4.50 14.79
CA PRO A 30 1.14 3.45 14.41
C PRO A 30 2.52 3.96 13.95
N THR A 31 2.92 5.17 14.31
CA THR A 31 4.09 5.86 13.74
C THR A 31 5.37 5.08 14.00
N ARG A 32 5.70 4.74 15.25
CA ARG A 32 6.96 4.03 15.55
C ARG A 32 7.04 2.66 14.88
N CYS A 33 5.95 1.90 14.89
CA CYS A 33 5.95 0.57 14.28
C CYS A 33 5.98 0.58 12.74
N LYS A 34 5.77 1.73 12.09
CA LYS A 34 5.70 1.85 10.63
C LYS A 34 6.71 2.82 10.02
N ASP A 35 7.21 3.81 10.73
CA ASP A 35 8.02 4.92 10.18
C ASP A 35 9.50 4.83 10.58
N PHE A 36 9.99 3.63 10.88
CA PHE A 36 11.40 3.37 11.15
C PHE A 36 12.23 3.35 9.85
N ASP A 37 13.54 3.50 9.97
CA ASP A 37 14.46 3.51 8.83
C ASP A 37 14.30 2.24 7.98
N HIS A 38 14.21 2.43 6.65
CA HIS A 38 14.02 1.35 5.67
C HIS A 38 12.72 0.53 5.81
N SER A 39 11.72 1.04 6.54
CA SER A 39 10.41 0.39 6.67
C SER A 39 9.61 0.29 5.37
N LYS A 40 9.86 1.18 4.41
CA LYS A 40 9.12 1.27 3.15
C LYS A 40 9.96 0.74 1.99
N GLY A 41 9.50 -0.36 1.38
CA GLY A 41 10.03 -0.85 0.10
C GLY A 41 9.18 -0.32 -1.06
N ILE A 42 9.81 0.24 -2.09
CA ILE A 42 9.12 0.76 -3.29
C ILE A 42 9.88 0.27 -4.53
N GLY A 43 9.15 -0.18 -5.55
CA GLY A 43 9.72 -0.51 -6.87
C GLY A 43 9.60 -1.98 -7.24
N PRO A 44 10.36 -2.47 -8.24
CA PRO A 44 11.43 -1.76 -8.95
C PRO A 44 10.94 -0.72 -9.97
N PHE A 45 9.69 -0.83 -10.43
CA PHE A 45 9.16 0.02 -11.49
C PHE A 45 7.84 0.69 -11.10
N LEU A 46 7.67 1.92 -11.57
CA LEU A 46 6.36 2.56 -11.67
C LEU A 46 5.80 2.21 -13.05
N VAL A 47 4.58 1.69 -13.10
CA VAL A 47 3.85 1.43 -14.34
C VAL A 47 2.72 2.45 -14.50
N THR A 48 2.48 2.91 -15.73
CA THR A 48 1.45 3.92 -15.98
C THR A 48 0.05 3.29 -16.02
N PRO A 49 -1.03 4.06 -15.81
CA PRO A 49 -2.37 3.49 -15.78
C PRO A 49 -2.81 2.79 -17.07
N ASP A 50 -2.30 3.21 -18.23
CA ASP A 50 -2.57 2.59 -19.52
C ASP A 50 -1.88 1.23 -19.72
N GLU A 51 -0.86 0.91 -18.91
CA GLU A 51 -0.20 -0.40 -18.91
C GLU A 51 -0.95 -1.45 -18.07
N ILE A 52 -1.98 -1.05 -17.30
CA ILE A 52 -2.77 -1.93 -16.45
C ILE A 52 -4.23 -1.93 -16.90
N GLU A 53 -4.72 -3.09 -17.35
CA GLU A 53 -6.12 -3.25 -17.77
C GLU A 53 -7.10 -3.10 -16.59
N ASN A 54 -6.79 -3.70 -15.44
CA ASN A 54 -7.64 -3.64 -14.26
C ASN A 54 -6.81 -3.55 -12.96
N PRO A 55 -6.73 -2.38 -12.30
CA PRO A 55 -5.96 -2.22 -11.05
C PRO A 55 -6.58 -2.96 -9.86
N MET A 56 -7.84 -3.39 -9.97
CA MET A 56 -8.59 -4.18 -8.97
C MET A 56 -8.60 -5.68 -9.30
N GLY A 57 -7.69 -6.17 -10.14
CA GLY A 57 -7.66 -7.58 -10.56
C GLY A 57 -6.26 -8.13 -10.75
N LEU A 58 -5.26 -7.55 -10.09
CA LEU A 58 -3.87 -8.00 -10.18
C LEU A 58 -3.61 -9.11 -9.17
N ASP A 59 -2.97 -10.18 -9.60
CA ASP A 59 -2.45 -11.21 -8.69
C ASP A 59 -1.21 -10.69 -7.96
N VAL A 60 -1.09 -11.05 -6.69
CA VAL A 60 0.01 -10.62 -5.82
C VAL A 60 0.61 -11.85 -5.15
N ASP A 61 1.90 -12.08 -5.41
CA ASP A 61 2.70 -13.08 -4.73
C ASP A 61 3.78 -12.42 -3.87
N VAL A 62 3.95 -12.90 -2.65
CA VAL A 62 5.02 -12.46 -1.74
C VAL A 62 5.82 -13.67 -1.28
N TYR A 63 7.12 -13.64 -1.51
CA TYR A 63 8.06 -14.69 -1.12
C TYR A 63 9.02 -14.19 -0.05
N ILE A 64 9.27 -14.99 0.98
CA ILE A 64 10.35 -14.77 1.95
C ILE A 64 11.25 -16.00 1.94
N GLY A 65 12.25 -15.96 1.07
CA GLY A 65 13.07 -17.13 0.76
C GLY A 65 12.19 -18.32 0.40
N GLU A 66 12.53 -19.49 0.92
CA GLU A 66 11.73 -20.72 0.75
C GLU A 66 10.71 -20.92 1.88
N ARG A 67 10.71 -20.04 2.90
CA ARG A 67 9.98 -20.26 4.15
C ARG A 67 8.51 -19.88 4.04
N LEU A 68 8.21 -18.82 3.30
CA LEU A 68 6.87 -18.25 3.24
C LEU A 68 6.56 -17.84 1.81
N HIS A 69 5.35 -18.20 1.40
CA HIS A 69 4.73 -17.77 0.17
C HIS A 69 3.31 -17.34 0.49
N TRP A 70 2.98 -16.10 0.17
CA TRP A 70 1.63 -15.57 0.23
C TRP A 70 1.10 -15.26 -1.16
N LYS A 71 -0.18 -15.56 -1.33
CA LYS A 71 -0.94 -15.25 -2.53
C LYS A 71 -2.17 -14.44 -2.18
N GLY A 72 -2.44 -13.43 -2.99
CA GLY A 72 -3.63 -12.62 -2.90
C GLY A 72 -3.90 -11.90 -4.19
N SER A 73 -4.85 -10.97 -4.17
CA SER A 73 -5.20 -10.17 -5.33
C SER A 73 -5.64 -8.78 -4.91
N THR A 74 -5.40 -7.79 -5.77
CA THR A 74 -5.92 -6.43 -5.57
C THR A 74 -7.44 -6.35 -5.70
N SER A 75 -8.09 -7.41 -6.18
CA SER A 75 -9.56 -7.57 -6.10
C SER A 75 -10.10 -7.58 -4.66
N GLU A 76 -9.24 -7.84 -3.67
CA GLU A 76 -9.58 -7.79 -2.26
C GLU A 76 -9.54 -6.37 -1.67
N TYR A 77 -9.12 -5.37 -2.45
CA TYR A 77 -9.15 -3.96 -2.02
C TYR A 77 -10.58 -3.53 -1.69
N SER A 78 -10.72 -2.83 -0.56
CA SER A 78 -12.00 -2.30 -0.11
C SER A 78 -12.57 -1.19 -1.00
N ALA A 79 -11.71 -0.54 -1.80
CA ALA A 79 -12.10 0.56 -2.69
C ALA A 79 -11.12 0.70 -3.87
N HIS A 80 -11.64 1.22 -4.99
CA HIS A 80 -10.81 1.57 -6.14
C HIS A 80 -9.78 2.67 -5.79
N PRO A 81 -8.54 2.64 -6.32
CA PRO A 81 -7.54 3.69 -6.06
C PRO A 81 -8.03 5.11 -6.34
N ALA A 82 -8.80 5.29 -7.42
CA ALA A 82 -9.44 6.58 -7.72
C ALA A 82 -10.36 7.01 -6.57
N LYS A 83 -11.20 6.11 -6.05
CA LYS A 83 -12.11 6.42 -4.93
C LYS A 83 -11.33 6.80 -3.66
N VAL A 84 -10.20 6.15 -3.40
CA VAL A 84 -9.31 6.53 -2.28
C VAL A 84 -8.77 7.95 -2.47
N MET A 85 -8.34 8.33 -3.68
CA MET A 85 -7.90 9.69 -3.98
C MET A 85 -9.01 10.74 -3.72
N GLU A 86 -10.26 10.42 -4.06
CA GLU A 86 -11.43 11.26 -3.78
C GLU A 86 -11.57 11.57 -2.28
N GLU A 87 -11.35 10.56 -1.43
CA GLU A 87 -11.45 10.71 0.02
C GLU A 87 -10.22 11.46 0.59
N VAL A 88 -9.03 11.18 0.08
CA VAL A 88 -7.79 11.86 0.47
C VAL A 88 -7.89 13.37 0.18
N LEU A 89 -8.40 13.75 -0.98
CA LEU A 89 -8.57 15.15 -1.39
C LEU A 89 -9.53 15.96 -0.52
N LYS A 90 -10.41 15.30 0.25
CA LYS A 90 -11.26 15.98 1.24
C LYS A 90 -10.48 16.43 2.48
N VAL A 91 -9.30 15.85 2.71
CA VAL A 91 -8.46 16.10 3.89
C VAL A 91 -7.27 16.98 3.54
N PHE A 92 -6.56 16.67 2.45
CA PHE A 92 -5.41 17.45 1.99
C PHE A 92 -5.17 17.25 0.48
N THR A 93 -4.41 18.15 -0.13
CA THR A 93 -3.96 18.02 -1.53
C THR A 93 -2.60 17.33 -1.58
N PRO A 94 -2.50 16.09 -2.11
CA PRO A 94 -1.21 15.43 -2.29
C PRO A 94 -0.32 16.18 -3.28
N LEU A 95 0.98 16.21 -3.03
CA LEU A 95 1.94 16.77 -3.99
C LEU A 95 2.26 15.73 -5.08
N PRO A 96 2.65 16.15 -6.29
CA PRO A 96 3.21 15.22 -7.27
C PRO A 96 4.35 14.41 -6.67
N GLY A 97 4.28 13.08 -6.80
CA GLY A 97 5.23 12.14 -6.18
C GLY A 97 4.81 11.62 -4.80
N THR A 98 3.68 12.05 -4.23
CA THR A 98 3.11 11.39 -3.05
C THR A 98 2.72 9.94 -3.36
N ILE A 99 3.19 9.01 -2.52
CA ILE A 99 2.85 7.58 -2.59
C ILE A 99 1.76 7.28 -1.58
N ILE A 100 0.73 6.54 -2.00
CA ILE A 100 -0.37 6.12 -1.16
C ILE A 100 -0.41 4.60 -1.12
N GLY A 101 -0.26 4.03 0.07
CA GLY A 101 -0.40 2.59 0.29
C GLY A 101 -1.87 2.18 0.27
N MET A 102 -2.22 1.21 -0.57
CA MET A 102 -3.60 0.71 -0.72
C MET A 102 -4.00 -0.37 0.30
N GLY A 103 -3.12 -0.65 1.28
CA GLY A 103 -3.27 -1.75 2.23
C GLY A 103 -2.45 -2.97 1.83
N THR A 104 -2.73 -4.11 2.46
CA THR A 104 -2.04 -5.38 2.21
C THR A 104 -3.05 -6.47 1.91
N ILE A 105 -2.65 -7.45 1.09
CA ILE A 105 -3.45 -8.63 0.78
C ILE A 105 -3.75 -9.45 2.04
N ARG A 106 -4.87 -10.18 2.04
CA ARG A 106 -5.20 -11.06 3.17
C ARG A 106 -4.34 -12.33 3.11
N PHE A 107 -4.01 -12.85 4.28
CA PHE A 107 -3.41 -14.18 4.39
C PHE A 107 -4.46 -15.22 4.01
N LYS A 108 -4.18 -16.00 2.96
CA LYS A 108 -4.88 -17.25 2.62
C LYS A 108 -3.87 -18.38 2.61
#